data_AF-A0A7Z1R3W5-F1
#
_entry.id   AF-A0A7Z1R3W5-F1
#
_cell.length_a   1.000
_cell.length_b   1.000
_cell.length_c   1.000
_cell.angle_alpha   90.00
_cell.angle_beta   90.00
_cell.angle_gamma   90.00
#
_symmetry.space_group_name_H-M   'P 1'
#
loop_
_entity.id
_entity.type
_entity.pdbx_description
1 polymer ?
#
loop_
_entity_poly.entity_id
_entity_poly.type
_entity_poly.pdbx_seq_one_letter_code
_entity_poly.pdbx_strand_id
1 'polypeptide(L)'
;MPQAGPHPADPTGGAHRLATLRRPRVAQPGDDRDLPPAVPGRCARRAARPLVRSGAVSCVVVFGREPVPGRVKTRLAAGVGEELAAAIYRELLGHTLGVAGSIDADVVLALADPPARGWRPERAVAVEVQVAGDLGRRLADAFARRFAEGYRRVVVVGSDCPELAPRHLRAAFDGLARHPVVLGPAWDGGYWLVGARAPGVDLFSDIPWSTGQVLEATRARLRAVAAGWLELERLHDLDTDADLRRALDGETIGGELRSRLQATARSIGRACAP
;
A
#
# COMPACT_ATOMS: atom_id res chain seq x y z
N MET A 1 56.88 4.70 22.06
CA MET A 1 56.44 3.46 21.36
C MET A 1 56.31 3.82 19.88
N PRO A 2 57.03 3.13 18.98
CA PRO A 2 57.71 3.77 17.86
C PRO A 2 56.92 3.76 16.53
N GLN A 3 57.30 4.71 15.66
CA GLN A 3 56.92 4.78 14.25
C GLN A 3 57.66 3.71 13.42
N ALA A 4 56.98 3.14 12.43
CA ALA A 4 57.57 2.25 11.42
C ALA A 4 57.62 2.97 10.06
N GLY A 5 58.81 2.95 9.45
CA GLY A 5 59.11 3.50 8.12
C GLY A 5 58.74 2.58 6.95
N PRO A 6 59.18 2.93 5.72
CA PRO A 6 58.55 2.52 4.46
C PRO A 6 59.24 1.37 3.69
N HIS A 7 58.56 0.97 2.61
CA HIS A 7 58.82 0.02 1.49
C HIS A 7 60.26 -0.09 0.94
N PRO A 8 60.63 -1.20 0.22
CA PRO A 8 60.42 -1.27 -1.25
C PRO A 8 60.14 -2.67 -1.89
N ALA A 9 59.81 -2.62 -3.19
CA ALA A 9 59.61 -3.62 -4.28
C ALA A 9 60.83 -4.54 -4.58
N ASP A 10 60.88 -5.64 -5.37
CA ASP A 10 60.00 -6.50 -6.21
C ASP A 10 60.88 -7.73 -6.69
N PRO A 11 60.77 -8.34 -7.89
CA PRO A 11 60.14 -9.63 -8.27
C PRO A 11 61.10 -10.82 -8.58
N THR A 12 60.58 -12.05 -8.62
CA THR A 12 60.99 -13.20 -9.47
C THR A 12 59.82 -14.19 -9.49
N GLY A 13 59.35 -14.87 -10.55
CA GLY A 13 59.97 -15.41 -11.76
C GLY A 13 59.73 -16.94 -11.74
N GLY A 14 58.97 -17.52 -12.67
CA GLY A 14 58.81 -18.98 -12.71
C GLY A 14 57.74 -19.54 -13.66
N ALA A 15 58.20 -20.02 -14.81
CA ALA A 15 57.43 -20.52 -15.94
C ALA A 15 56.83 -21.93 -15.79
N HIS A 16 55.77 -22.13 -16.57
CA HIS A 16 55.20 -23.34 -17.19
C HIS A 16 56.01 -24.64 -17.19
N ARG A 17 55.33 -25.77 -16.94
CA ARG A 17 55.56 -27.04 -17.65
C ARG A 17 54.24 -27.78 -17.96
N LEU A 18 54.15 -28.17 -19.24
CA LEU A 18 53.14 -28.98 -19.89
C LEU A 18 53.20 -30.46 -19.45
N ALA A 19 52.03 -31.13 -19.44
CA ALA A 19 51.94 -32.59 -19.58
C ALA A 19 50.62 -33.00 -20.27
N THR A 20 50.72 -33.18 -21.59
CA THR A 20 50.19 -34.29 -22.43
C THR A 20 48.80 -34.91 -22.15
N LEU A 21 47.88 -34.60 -23.06
CA LEU A 21 47.11 -35.49 -23.96
C LEU A 21 46.62 -36.87 -23.44
N ARG A 22 45.28 -36.99 -23.35
CA ARG A 22 44.54 -38.16 -23.85
C ARG A 22 43.12 -37.73 -24.26
N ARG A 23 42.82 -37.77 -25.56
CA ARG A 23 41.46 -37.70 -26.11
C ARG A 23 40.81 -39.09 -26.07
N PRO A 24 39.48 -39.16 -25.87
CA PRO A 24 38.72 -40.12 -26.65
C PRO A 24 37.46 -39.54 -27.30
N ARG A 25 37.32 -39.94 -28.57
CA ARG A 25 36.11 -40.19 -29.38
C ARG A 25 34.95 -39.19 -29.37
N VAL A 26 34.88 -38.46 -30.49
CA VAL A 26 33.67 -37.92 -31.10
C VAL A 26 32.67 -39.05 -31.39
N ALA A 27 31.46 -38.94 -30.86
CA ALA A 27 30.30 -39.70 -31.31
C ALA A 27 29.46 -38.81 -32.25
N GLN A 28 29.07 -39.36 -33.39
CA GLN A 28 28.26 -38.71 -34.42
C GLN A 28 26.78 -38.61 -34.01
N PRO A 29 26.01 -37.65 -34.57
CA PRO A 29 24.65 -37.38 -34.13
C PRO A 29 23.67 -38.42 -34.68
N GLY A 30 22.89 -39.00 -33.78
CA GLY A 30 21.74 -39.85 -34.06
C GLY A 30 20.49 -39.02 -34.35
N ASP A 31 19.75 -39.49 -35.33
CA ASP A 31 18.50 -39.01 -35.91
C ASP A 31 17.34 -39.12 -34.90
N ASP A 32 17.03 -38.05 -34.16
CA ASP A 32 15.80 -37.92 -33.36
C ASP A 32 14.69 -37.32 -34.23
N ARG A 33 14.03 -38.21 -34.98
CA ARG A 33 12.67 -37.99 -35.45
C ARG A 33 11.71 -38.34 -34.30
N ASP A 34 10.72 -37.48 -34.09
CA ASP A 34 9.58 -37.57 -33.16
C ASP A 34 9.65 -36.82 -31.81
N LEU A 35 9.89 -35.50 -31.87
CA LEU A 35 9.32 -34.58 -30.87
C LEU A 35 7.99 -33.99 -31.39
N PRO A 36 6.87 -34.11 -30.65
CA PRO A 36 5.63 -33.39 -31.00
C PRO A 36 5.84 -31.88 -30.86
N PRO A 37 5.23 -31.04 -31.73
CA PRO A 37 5.40 -29.61 -31.65
C PRO A 37 4.85 -29.08 -30.32
N ALA A 38 5.65 -28.27 -29.64
CA ALA A 38 5.26 -27.51 -28.47
C ALA A 38 4.02 -26.66 -28.80
N VAL A 39 2.86 -27.08 -28.31
CA VAL A 39 1.62 -26.31 -28.41
C VAL A 39 1.78 -25.09 -27.49
N PRO A 40 1.59 -23.85 -27.99
CA PRO A 40 1.80 -22.66 -27.18
C PRO A 40 0.76 -22.62 -26.08
N GLY A 41 1.21 -22.74 -24.83
CA GLY A 41 0.44 -22.44 -23.64
C GLY A 41 0.06 -20.97 -23.64
N ARG A 42 -1.04 -20.64 -24.32
CA ARG A 42 -1.76 -19.37 -24.14
C ARG A 42 -2.32 -19.37 -22.72
N CYS A 43 -1.48 -19.00 -21.76
CA CYS A 43 -1.98 -18.38 -20.54
C CYS A 43 -2.49 -17.02 -20.99
N ALA A 44 -3.75 -16.99 -21.45
CA ALA A 44 -4.46 -15.76 -21.73
C ALA A 44 -4.47 -14.96 -20.43
N ARG A 45 -3.50 -14.06 -20.27
CA ARG A 45 -3.65 -12.89 -19.40
C ARG A 45 -4.91 -12.23 -19.91
N ARG A 46 -6.02 -12.51 -19.25
CA ARG A 46 -7.25 -11.76 -19.43
C ARG A 46 -6.88 -10.37 -18.94
N ALA A 47 -6.50 -9.50 -19.88
CA ALA A 47 -6.25 -8.11 -19.60
C ALA A 47 -7.43 -7.61 -18.79
N ALA A 48 -7.15 -7.10 -17.59
CA ALA A 48 -8.15 -6.38 -16.81
C ALA A 48 -8.76 -5.34 -17.77
N ARG A 49 -10.09 -5.32 -17.90
CA ARG A 49 -10.77 -4.28 -18.67
C ARG A 49 -10.24 -2.94 -18.17
N PRO A 50 -9.98 -1.94 -19.04
CA PRO A 50 -9.56 -0.63 -18.59
C PRO A 50 -10.57 -0.13 -17.57
N LEU A 51 -10.11 0.05 -16.32
CA LEU A 51 -10.93 0.57 -15.24
C LEU A 51 -11.27 2.04 -15.44
N VAL A 52 -10.58 2.70 -16.38
CA VAL A 52 -10.78 4.09 -16.73
C VAL A 52 -12.19 4.27 -17.27
N ARG A 53 -13.06 4.86 -16.46
CA ARG A 53 -14.26 5.52 -16.99
C ARG A 53 -13.77 6.55 -18.00
N SER A 54 -14.23 6.48 -19.24
CA SER A 54 -13.89 7.46 -20.28
C SER A 54 -14.12 8.87 -19.73
N GLY A 55 -13.04 9.63 -19.52
CA GLY A 55 -13.06 10.98 -18.95
C GLY A 55 -12.70 11.14 -17.47
N ALA A 56 -12.63 10.07 -16.67
CA ALA A 56 -12.24 10.16 -15.26
C ALA A 56 -10.73 10.43 -15.13
N VAL A 57 -10.41 11.62 -14.63
CA VAL A 57 -9.03 12.06 -14.37
C VAL A 57 -8.55 11.76 -12.95
N SER A 58 -9.45 11.26 -12.09
CA SER A 58 -9.26 11.12 -10.65
C SER A 58 -9.44 9.67 -10.19
N CYS A 59 -8.53 9.17 -9.38
CA CYS A 59 -8.58 7.84 -8.78
C CYS A 59 -8.32 7.90 -7.28
N VAL A 60 -9.11 7.16 -6.50
CA VAL A 60 -8.89 6.86 -5.09
C VAL A 60 -8.46 5.41 -4.95
N VAL A 61 -7.26 5.21 -4.40
CA VAL A 61 -6.75 3.90 -4.01
C VAL A 61 -6.91 3.77 -2.50
N VAL A 62 -7.75 2.84 -2.05
CA VAL A 62 -7.93 2.52 -0.64
C VAL A 62 -6.95 1.41 -0.28
N PHE A 63 -6.05 1.68 0.67
CA PHE A 63 -5.17 0.67 1.24
C PHE A 63 -5.89 -0.05 2.38
N GLY A 64 -5.91 -1.38 2.32
CA GLY A 64 -6.53 -2.18 3.37
C GLY A 64 -6.04 -3.61 3.42
N ARG A 65 -6.73 -4.40 4.24
CA ARG A 65 -6.53 -5.84 4.44
C ARG A 65 -7.87 -6.54 4.38
N GLU A 66 -7.84 -7.85 4.19
CA GLU A 66 -9.01 -8.68 4.45
C GLU A 66 -9.32 -8.65 5.96
N PRO A 67 -10.57 -8.36 6.40
CA PRO A 67 -10.95 -8.34 7.81
C PRO A 67 -11.00 -9.74 8.45
N VAL A 68 -9.83 -10.31 8.71
CA VAL A 68 -9.67 -11.64 9.32
C VAL A 68 -9.26 -11.47 10.80
N PRO A 69 -9.95 -12.11 11.76
CA PRO A 69 -9.53 -12.16 13.16
C PRO A 69 -8.05 -12.55 13.30
N GLY A 70 -7.35 -11.90 14.24
CA GLY A 70 -5.91 -12.08 14.48
C GLY A 70 -4.97 -11.47 13.44
N ARG A 71 -5.47 -11.02 12.27
CA ARG A 71 -4.64 -10.46 11.19
C ARG A 71 -4.75 -8.94 11.01
N VAL A 72 -5.78 -8.33 11.59
CA VAL A 72 -6.04 -6.89 11.51
C VAL A 72 -6.22 -6.31 12.90
N LYS A 73 -5.86 -5.02 13.05
CA LYS A 73 -6.09 -4.26 14.29
C LYS A 73 -5.62 -4.99 15.56
N THR A 74 -4.43 -5.58 15.53
CA THR A 74 -3.89 -6.37 16.65
C THR A 74 -3.77 -5.58 17.95
N ARG A 75 -3.48 -4.27 17.86
CA ARG A 75 -3.48 -3.34 19.01
C ARG A 75 -4.86 -3.15 19.63
N LEU A 76 -5.92 -3.09 18.81
CA LEU A 76 -7.31 -3.05 19.28
C LEU A 76 -7.73 -4.41 19.84
N ALA A 77 -7.36 -5.50 19.16
CA ALA A 77 -7.65 -6.88 19.56
C ALA A 77 -7.13 -7.20 20.96
N ALA A 78 -5.97 -6.63 21.35
CA ALA A 78 -5.45 -6.77 22.71
C ALA A 78 -6.40 -6.24 23.81
N GLY A 79 -7.29 -5.29 23.48
CA GLY A 79 -8.30 -4.76 24.39
C GLY A 79 -9.68 -5.40 24.24
N VAL A 80 -10.13 -5.65 23.00
CA VAL A 80 -11.54 -6.02 22.71
C VAL A 80 -11.73 -7.44 22.19
N GLY A 81 -10.65 -8.19 21.97
CA GLY A 81 -10.66 -9.50 21.31
C GLY A 81 -10.52 -9.42 19.78
N GLU A 82 -10.00 -10.48 19.18
CA GLU A 82 -9.67 -10.56 17.75
C GLU A 82 -10.91 -10.43 16.85
N GLU A 83 -12.01 -11.03 17.24
CA GLU A 83 -13.28 -11.11 16.51
C GLU A 83 -13.94 -9.74 16.44
N LEU A 84 -13.99 -9.05 17.58
CA LEU A 84 -14.53 -7.70 17.64
C LEU A 84 -13.62 -6.72 16.91
N ALA A 85 -12.30 -6.83 17.04
CA ALA A 85 -11.36 -5.99 16.30
C ALA A 85 -11.49 -6.16 14.78
N ALA A 86 -11.62 -7.39 14.28
CA ALA A 86 -11.83 -7.66 12.87
C ALA A 86 -13.19 -7.17 12.37
N ALA A 87 -14.24 -7.32 13.17
CA ALA A 87 -15.57 -6.80 12.81
C ALA A 87 -15.61 -5.26 12.78
N ILE A 88 -14.96 -4.59 13.74
CA ILE A 88 -14.78 -3.13 13.71
C ILE A 88 -14.00 -2.72 12.47
N TYR A 89 -12.90 -3.41 12.16
CA TYR A 89 -12.12 -3.12 10.96
C TYR A 89 -12.93 -3.27 9.67
N ARG A 90 -13.81 -4.29 9.58
CA ARG A 90 -14.74 -4.45 8.47
C ARG A 90 -15.65 -3.22 8.29
N GLU A 91 -16.19 -2.68 9.38
CA GLU A 91 -17.00 -1.46 9.36
C GLU A 91 -16.21 -0.23 8.89
N LEU A 92 -14.96 -0.09 9.35
CA LEU A 92 -14.07 1.01 8.94
C LEU A 92 -13.68 0.93 7.45
N LEU A 93 -13.38 -0.28 6.96
CA LEU A 93 -13.10 -0.52 5.55
C LEU A 93 -14.34 -0.24 4.70
N GLY A 94 -15.51 -0.75 5.10
CA GLY A 94 -16.79 -0.50 4.41
C GLY A 94 -17.16 0.98 4.38
N HIS A 95 -16.89 1.70 5.47
CA HIS A 95 -17.03 3.15 5.57
C HIS A 95 -16.12 3.89 4.60
N THR A 96 -14.82 3.58 4.62
CA THR A 96 -13.83 4.20 3.73
C THR A 96 -14.20 4.00 2.25
N LEU A 97 -14.57 2.78 1.88
CA LEU A 97 -15.04 2.46 0.52
C LEU A 97 -16.34 3.19 0.19
N GLY A 98 -17.24 3.38 1.16
CA GLY A 98 -18.48 4.13 0.99
C GLY A 98 -18.23 5.61 0.74
N VAL A 99 -17.32 6.21 1.52
CA VAL A 99 -16.88 7.60 1.31
C VAL A 99 -16.21 7.76 -0.05
N ALA A 100 -15.28 6.87 -0.41
CA ALA A 100 -14.60 6.89 -1.70
C ALA A 100 -15.58 6.74 -2.88
N GLY A 101 -16.57 5.86 -2.77
CA GLY A 101 -17.59 5.64 -3.79
C GLY A 101 -18.65 6.75 -3.89
N SER A 102 -18.66 7.73 -2.97
CA SER A 102 -19.62 8.84 -2.94
C SER A 102 -19.17 10.10 -3.68
N ILE A 103 -17.97 10.06 -4.28
CA ILE A 103 -17.39 11.17 -5.03
C ILE A 103 -17.12 10.75 -6.48
N ASP A 104 -16.92 11.73 -7.36
CA ASP A 104 -16.62 11.50 -8.78
C ASP A 104 -15.14 11.13 -8.98
N ALA A 105 -14.81 9.88 -8.64
CA ALA A 105 -13.50 9.27 -8.84
C ALA A 105 -13.64 7.75 -9.01
N ASP A 106 -12.71 7.14 -9.75
CA ASP A 106 -12.60 5.69 -9.80
C ASP A 106 -12.00 5.17 -8.48
N VAL A 107 -12.50 4.04 -7.98
CA VAL A 107 -12.11 3.48 -6.68
C VAL A 107 -11.49 2.10 -6.84
N VAL A 108 -10.30 1.94 -6.27
CA VAL A 108 -9.56 0.67 -6.22
C VAL A 108 -9.25 0.33 -4.77
N LEU A 109 -9.55 -0.90 -4.35
CA LEU A 109 -9.08 -1.46 -3.08
C LEU A 109 -7.78 -2.23 -3.31
N ALA A 110 -6.68 -1.73 -2.76
CA ALA A 110 -5.38 -2.39 -2.78
C ALA A 110 -5.13 -3.10 -1.44
N LEU A 111 -5.19 -4.43 -1.46
CA LEU A 111 -5.01 -5.26 -0.28
C LEU A 111 -3.53 -5.54 0.00
N ALA A 112 -3.12 -5.49 1.27
CA ALA A 112 -1.76 -5.79 1.67
C ALA A 112 -1.34 -7.24 1.38
N ASP A 113 -2.30 -8.16 1.37
CA ASP A 113 -2.10 -9.59 1.14
C ASP A 113 -3.17 -10.11 0.16
N PRO A 114 -2.90 -11.20 -0.59
CA PRO A 114 -3.93 -11.87 -1.37
C PRO A 114 -5.11 -12.30 -0.48
N PRO A 115 -6.35 -11.98 -0.86
CA PRO A 115 -7.51 -12.36 -0.07
C PRO A 115 -7.83 -13.85 -0.23
N ALA A 116 -8.59 -14.40 0.71
CA ALA A 116 -9.15 -15.74 0.59
C ALA A 116 -9.95 -15.90 -0.72
N ARG A 117 -9.97 -17.13 -1.26
CA ARG A 117 -10.67 -17.41 -2.53
C ARG A 117 -12.16 -17.06 -2.38
N GLY A 118 -12.61 -16.12 -3.21
CA GLY A 118 -14.01 -15.70 -3.24
C GLY A 118 -14.35 -14.57 -2.27
N TRP A 119 -13.43 -14.15 -1.40
CA TRP A 119 -13.65 -12.96 -0.57
C TRP A 119 -13.81 -11.72 -1.45
N ARG A 120 -14.79 -10.89 -1.12
CA ARG A 120 -15.04 -9.61 -1.77
C ARG A 120 -15.43 -8.58 -0.70
N PRO A 121 -15.04 -7.30 -0.87
CA PRO A 121 -15.59 -6.24 -0.05
C PRO A 121 -17.10 -6.12 -0.30
N GLU A 122 -17.82 -5.56 0.68
CA GLU A 122 -19.28 -5.36 0.59
C GLU A 122 -19.69 -4.44 -0.56
N ARG A 123 -18.77 -3.56 -0.98
CA ARG A 123 -18.96 -2.65 -2.12
C ARG A 123 -18.29 -3.20 -3.38
N ALA A 124 -18.99 -3.12 -4.50
CA ALA A 124 -18.46 -3.52 -5.79
C ALA A 124 -17.38 -2.53 -6.28
N VAL A 125 -16.13 -2.77 -5.87
CA VAL A 125 -14.94 -2.01 -6.30
C VAL A 125 -13.92 -2.94 -6.93
N ALA A 126 -13.01 -2.39 -7.74
CA ALA A 126 -11.86 -3.14 -8.21
C ALA A 126 -10.98 -3.52 -7.02
N VAL A 127 -10.49 -4.77 -7.00
CA VAL A 127 -9.61 -5.27 -5.94
C VAL A 127 -8.30 -5.72 -6.57
N GLU A 128 -7.20 -5.24 -6.00
CA GLU A 128 -5.84 -5.65 -6.35
C GLU A 128 -5.02 -5.95 -5.11
N VAL A 129 -3.80 -6.47 -5.31
CA VAL A 129 -2.85 -6.77 -4.24
C VAL A 129 -1.66 -5.81 -4.35
N GLN A 130 -1.29 -5.23 -3.21
CA GLN A 130 -0.12 -4.38 -3.06
C GLN A 130 1.16 -5.16 -3.38
N VAL A 131 2.18 -4.47 -3.91
CA VAL A 131 3.50 -5.08 -4.06
C VAL A 131 4.13 -5.40 -2.70
N ALA A 132 4.98 -6.43 -2.67
CA ALA A 132 5.82 -6.70 -1.51
C ALA A 132 6.80 -5.53 -1.28
N GLY A 133 7.13 -5.30 -0.01
CA GLY A 133 8.01 -4.22 0.42
C GLY A 133 7.42 -3.41 1.57
N ASP A 134 8.11 -2.32 1.90
CA ASP A 134 7.66 -1.33 2.88
C ASP A 134 6.48 -0.48 2.34
N LEU A 135 5.97 0.41 3.20
CA LEU A 135 4.85 1.29 2.84
C LEU A 135 5.21 2.22 1.67
N GLY A 136 6.43 2.76 1.64
CA GLY A 136 6.89 3.65 0.56
C GLY A 136 6.87 2.98 -0.80
N ARG A 137 7.36 1.74 -0.90
CA ARG A 137 7.33 0.97 -2.14
C ARG A 137 5.91 0.68 -2.61
N ARG A 138 5.00 0.37 -1.68
CA ARG A 138 3.58 0.14 -1.99
C ARG A 138 2.90 1.40 -2.49
N LEU A 139 3.16 2.54 -1.84
CA LEU A 139 2.65 3.85 -2.28
C LEU A 139 3.20 4.21 -3.66
N ALA A 140 4.51 4.09 -3.87
CA ALA A 140 5.17 4.38 -5.13
C ALA A 140 4.59 3.55 -6.29
N ASP A 141 4.43 2.25 -6.11
CA ASP A 141 3.77 1.37 -7.08
C ASP A 141 2.31 1.77 -7.31
N ALA A 142 1.58 2.12 -6.24
CA ALA A 142 0.19 2.53 -6.37
C ALA A 142 0.01 3.81 -7.21
N PHE A 143 0.89 4.80 -7.04
CA PHE A 143 0.89 5.99 -7.88
C PHE A 143 1.33 5.68 -9.30
N ALA A 144 2.45 4.95 -9.47
CA ALA A 144 3.01 4.66 -10.78
C ALA A 144 2.04 3.91 -11.69
N ARG A 145 1.33 2.90 -11.16
CA ARG A 145 0.32 2.15 -11.92
C ARG A 145 -0.84 3.04 -12.37
N ARG A 146 -1.37 3.87 -11.47
CA ARG A 146 -2.51 4.75 -11.78
C ARG A 146 -2.13 5.84 -12.79
N PHE A 147 -0.91 6.39 -12.70
CA PHE A 147 -0.43 7.30 -13.73
C PHE A 147 -0.22 6.59 -15.08
N ALA A 148 0.26 5.35 -15.09
CA ALA A 148 0.38 4.54 -16.32
C ALA A 148 -0.99 4.19 -16.93
N GLU A 149 -2.03 4.06 -16.11
CA GLU A 149 -3.42 3.88 -16.55
C GLU A 149 -4.05 5.18 -17.10
N GLY A 150 -3.37 6.32 -16.98
CA GLY A 150 -3.79 7.60 -17.54
C GLY A 150 -4.50 8.55 -16.57
N TYR A 151 -4.63 8.18 -15.29
CA TYR A 151 -5.14 9.10 -14.28
C TYR A 151 -4.19 10.28 -14.10
N ARG A 152 -4.75 11.44 -13.74
CA ARG A 152 -3.98 12.69 -13.52
C ARG A 152 -4.04 13.17 -12.08
N ARG A 153 -4.96 12.65 -11.27
CA ARG A 153 -5.05 12.97 -9.85
C ARG A 153 -5.26 11.65 -9.12
N VAL A 154 -4.28 11.26 -8.33
CA VAL A 154 -4.35 10.00 -7.59
C VAL A 154 -4.29 10.35 -6.11
N VAL A 155 -5.16 9.71 -5.35
CA VAL A 155 -5.21 9.79 -3.89
C VAL A 155 -5.09 8.37 -3.36
N VAL A 156 -4.18 8.15 -2.43
CA VAL A 156 -4.11 6.93 -1.63
C VAL A 156 -4.58 7.26 -0.22
N VAL A 157 -5.52 6.46 0.30
CA VAL A 157 -6.14 6.65 1.62
C VAL A 157 -6.08 5.36 2.42
N GLY A 158 -5.79 5.47 3.72
CA GLY A 158 -5.89 4.34 4.66
C GLY A 158 -7.34 3.94 4.94
N SER A 159 -7.55 2.75 5.47
CA SER A 159 -8.89 2.21 5.81
C SER A 159 -9.23 2.31 7.30
N ASP A 160 -8.44 3.09 8.05
CA ASP A 160 -8.37 3.05 9.51
C ASP A 160 -8.98 4.28 10.19
N CYS A 161 -9.38 5.29 9.40
CA CYS A 161 -9.84 6.57 9.89
C CYS A 161 -11.38 6.65 9.90
N PRO A 162 -12.04 6.57 11.07
CA PRO A 162 -13.50 6.63 11.16
C PRO A 162 -14.06 8.04 10.89
N GLU A 163 -13.23 9.07 11.05
CA GLU A 163 -13.62 10.47 10.82
C GLU A 163 -13.65 10.84 9.33
N LEU A 164 -13.11 9.97 8.47
CA LEU A 164 -13.11 10.17 7.02
C LEU A 164 -14.54 10.40 6.51
N ALA A 165 -14.67 11.34 5.57
CA ALA A 165 -15.95 11.84 5.09
C ALA A 165 -15.77 12.39 3.67
N PRO A 166 -16.84 12.51 2.86
CA PRO A 166 -16.73 12.91 1.45
C PRO A 166 -16.06 14.28 1.25
N ARG A 167 -16.25 15.21 2.20
CA ARG A 167 -15.60 16.53 2.18
C ARG A 167 -14.08 16.44 2.13
N HIS A 168 -13.48 15.45 2.78
CA HIS A 168 -12.04 15.29 2.87
C HIS A 168 -11.44 14.90 1.52
N LEU A 169 -12.07 13.92 0.83
CA LEU A 169 -11.61 13.49 -0.48
C LEU A 169 -11.85 14.57 -1.55
N ARG A 170 -12.96 15.32 -1.47
CA ARG A 170 -13.19 16.48 -2.34
C ARG A 170 -12.12 17.55 -2.13
N ALA A 171 -11.82 17.90 -0.87
CA ALA A 171 -10.75 18.84 -0.53
C ALA A 171 -9.39 18.35 -1.03
N ALA A 172 -9.12 17.04 -0.99
CA ALA A 172 -7.91 16.47 -1.56
C ALA A 172 -7.82 16.70 -3.08
N PHE A 173 -8.87 16.39 -3.83
CA PHE A 173 -8.88 16.59 -5.28
C PHE A 173 -8.86 18.07 -5.69
N ASP A 174 -9.53 18.95 -4.94
CA ASP A 174 -9.48 20.40 -5.13
C ASP A 174 -8.09 20.96 -4.82
N GLY A 175 -7.45 20.44 -3.76
CA GLY A 175 -6.06 20.72 -3.42
C GLY A 175 -5.11 20.33 -4.55
N LEU A 176 -5.29 19.12 -5.10
CA LEU A 176 -4.52 18.64 -6.24
C LEU A 176 -4.73 19.46 -7.51
N ALA A 177 -5.82 20.22 -7.67
CA ALA A 177 -5.95 21.15 -8.78
C ALA A 177 -4.92 22.30 -8.73
N ARG A 178 -4.44 22.65 -7.52
CA ARG A 178 -3.57 23.81 -7.28
C ARG A 178 -2.15 23.43 -6.84
N HIS A 179 -1.99 22.29 -6.19
CA HIS A 179 -0.72 21.81 -5.65
C HIS A 179 -0.33 20.47 -6.28
N PRO A 180 0.96 20.17 -6.48
CA PRO A 180 1.37 18.88 -7.00
C PRO A 180 1.12 17.74 -6.00
N VAL A 181 1.05 18.05 -4.69
CA VAL A 181 0.91 17.08 -3.60
C VAL A 181 -0.13 17.55 -2.59
N VAL A 182 -0.88 16.60 -2.04
CA VAL A 182 -1.75 16.81 -0.88
C VAL A 182 -1.44 15.77 0.18
N LEU A 183 -1.37 16.20 1.45
CA LEU A 183 -1.23 15.32 2.60
C LEU A 183 -2.46 15.46 3.51
N GLY A 184 -2.94 14.34 4.04
CA GLY A 184 -3.91 14.28 5.13
C GLY A 184 -3.21 13.82 6.40
N PRO A 185 -2.74 14.72 7.27
CA PRO A 185 -2.00 14.36 8.47
C PRO A 185 -2.80 13.47 9.42
N ALA A 186 -2.15 12.48 10.03
CA ALA A 186 -2.71 11.71 11.14
C ALA A 186 -2.09 12.18 12.48
N TRP A 187 -2.80 11.97 13.59
CA TRP A 187 -2.32 12.36 14.93
C TRP A 187 -1.15 11.51 15.45
N ASP A 188 -0.92 10.34 14.89
CA ASP A 188 0.17 9.43 15.25
C ASP A 188 1.52 9.82 14.61
N GLY A 189 1.55 10.88 13.79
CA GLY A 189 2.73 11.34 13.06
C GLY A 189 2.86 10.78 11.64
N GLY A 190 1.91 9.97 11.19
CA GLY A 190 1.76 9.55 9.80
C GLY A 190 0.80 10.44 9.00
N TYR A 191 0.16 9.84 8.00
CA TYR A 191 -0.92 10.45 7.24
C TYR A 191 -2.00 9.42 6.90
N TRP A 192 -3.26 9.81 7.03
CA TRP A 192 -4.40 9.01 6.59
C TRP A 192 -4.60 9.11 5.06
N LEU A 193 -4.02 10.12 4.41
CA LEU A 193 -4.08 10.33 2.97
C LEU A 193 -2.79 10.94 2.40
N VAL A 194 -2.41 10.48 1.21
CA VAL A 194 -1.42 11.15 0.35
C VAL A 194 -1.97 11.22 -1.07
N GLY A 195 -1.81 12.36 -1.74
CA GLY A 195 -2.26 12.56 -3.11
C GLY A 195 -1.23 13.24 -3.98
N ALA A 196 -1.27 12.99 -5.29
CA ALA A 196 -0.38 13.59 -6.28
C ALA A 196 -1.09 13.86 -7.63
N ARG A 197 -0.71 14.97 -8.30
CA ARG A 197 -1.32 15.46 -9.57
C ARG A 197 -0.57 15.01 -10.86
N ALA A 198 0.55 14.32 -10.76
CA ALA A 198 1.27 13.76 -11.90
C ALA A 198 2.41 12.87 -11.38
N PRO A 199 2.96 11.97 -12.22
CA PRO A 199 4.24 11.34 -11.90
C PRO A 199 5.35 12.39 -11.78
N GLY A 200 6.43 12.05 -11.09
CA GLY A 200 7.67 12.83 -11.09
C GLY A 200 7.99 13.59 -9.80
N VAL A 201 7.10 13.59 -8.80
CA VAL A 201 7.46 14.03 -7.44
C VAL A 201 7.95 12.82 -6.67
N ASP A 202 9.21 12.85 -6.24
CA ASP A 202 9.76 11.82 -5.37
C ASP A 202 9.37 12.07 -3.91
N LEU A 203 8.31 11.40 -3.49
CA LEU A 203 7.68 11.52 -2.17
C LEU A 203 8.16 10.51 -1.14
N PHE A 204 8.73 9.38 -1.59
CA PHE A 204 8.79 8.16 -0.78
C PHE A 204 10.22 7.68 -0.51
N SER A 205 11.22 8.30 -1.14
CA SER A 205 12.64 8.03 -0.84
C SER A 205 13.04 8.56 0.54
N ASP A 206 13.84 7.76 1.25
CA ASP A 206 14.46 8.10 2.54
C ASP A 206 13.48 8.46 3.67
N ILE A 207 12.26 7.92 3.62
CA ILE A 207 11.26 8.09 4.68
C ILE A 207 11.40 6.97 5.72
N PRO A 208 11.48 7.28 7.03
CA PRO A 208 11.50 6.28 8.09
C PRO A 208 10.10 5.71 8.33
N TRP A 209 9.68 4.78 7.47
CA TRP A 209 8.37 4.13 7.55
C TRP A 209 8.13 3.44 8.90
N SER A 210 6.86 3.35 9.29
CA SER A 210 6.43 2.75 10.57
C SER A 210 6.93 3.49 11.81
N THR A 211 7.18 4.79 11.70
CA THR A 211 7.54 5.68 12.82
C THR A 211 6.59 6.86 12.90
N GLY A 212 6.50 7.52 14.05
CA GLY A 212 5.79 8.79 14.20
C GLY A 212 6.46 9.99 13.51
N GLN A 213 7.53 9.76 12.73
CA GLN A 213 8.28 10.79 12.02
C GLN A 213 7.98 10.82 10.52
N VAL A 214 7.09 9.95 10.03
CA VAL A 214 6.78 9.81 8.59
C VAL A 214 6.32 11.15 7.99
N LEU A 215 5.40 11.87 8.65
CA LEU A 215 4.89 13.14 8.15
C LEU A 215 5.99 14.20 8.07
N GLU A 216 6.80 14.35 9.12
CA GLU A 216 7.89 15.33 9.14
C GLU A 216 8.97 15.01 8.11
N ALA A 217 9.34 13.74 7.97
CA ALA A 217 10.27 13.30 6.93
C ALA A 217 9.72 13.58 5.52
N THR A 218 8.41 13.36 5.32
CA THR A 218 7.75 13.66 4.04
C THR A 218 7.76 15.16 3.75
N ARG A 219 7.49 16.01 4.74
CA ARG A 219 7.62 17.47 4.64
C ARG A 219 9.05 17.90 4.29
N ALA A 220 10.05 17.30 4.95
CA ALA A 220 11.45 17.57 4.65
C ALA A 220 11.81 17.16 3.21
N ARG A 221 11.32 16.00 2.75
CA ARG A 221 11.50 15.53 1.38
C ARG A 221 10.89 16.50 0.37
N LEU A 222 9.64 16.93 0.58
CA LEU A 222 8.95 17.89 -0.28
C LEU A 222 9.71 19.21 -0.40
N ARG A 223 10.27 19.72 0.70
CA ARG A 223 11.16 20.90 0.68
C ARG A 223 12.43 20.65 -0.13
N ALA A 224 13.07 19.49 0.05
CA ALA A 224 14.30 19.13 -0.66
C ALA A 224 14.12 19.04 -2.18
N VAL A 225 12.96 18.59 -2.65
CA VAL A 225 12.62 18.52 -4.09
C VAL A 225 11.87 19.76 -4.60
N ALA A 226 11.76 20.81 -3.79
CA ALA A 226 11.06 22.06 -4.09
C ALA A 226 9.61 21.87 -4.59
N ALA A 227 8.92 20.84 -4.09
CA ALA A 227 7.53 20.58 -4.43
C ALA A 227 6.60 21.26 -3.41
N GLY A 228 5.66 22.09 -3.89
CA GLY A 228 4.60 22.64 -3.04
C GLY A 228 3.61 21.57 -2.61
N TRP A 229 3.01 21.70 -1.43
CA TRP A 229 1.95 20.80 -0.99
C TRP A 229 0.86 21.57 -0.24
N LEU A 230 -0.31 20.93 -0.12
CA LEU A 230 -1.38 21.35 0.77
C LEU A 230 -1.58 20.28 1.84
N GLU A 231 -1.82 20.71 3.06
CA GLU A 231 -2.24 19.81 4.14
C GLU A 231 -3.72 19.99 4.46
N LEU A 232 -4.41 18.87 4.58
CA LEU A 232 -5.82 18.83 4.97
C LEU A 232 -5.97 18.82 6.49
N GLU A 233 -7.22 18.79 6.97
CA GLU A 233 -7.50 18.59 8.39
C GLU A 233 -6.86 17.29 8.90
N ARG A 234 -6.34 17.36 10.13
CA ARG A 234 -5.71 16.22 10.79
C ARG A 234 -6.80 15.32 11.37
N LEU A 235 -6.75 14.03 11.05
CA LEU A 235 -7.71 13.06 11.53
C LEU A 235 -7.05 12.01 12.42
N HIS A 236 -7.87 11.27 13.15
CA HIS A 236 -7.42 10.19 14.00
C HIS A 236 -7.67 8.82 13.36
N ASP A 237 -6.68 7.94 13.47
CA ASP A 237 -6.85 6.52 13.20
C ASP A 237 -7.44 5.80 14.42
N LEU A 238 -8.17 4.71 14.16
CA LEU A 238 -8.72 3.86 15.21
C LEU A 238 -7.86 2.60 15.32
N ASP A 239 -6.88 2.60 16.22
CA ASP A 239 -5.93 1.50 16.38
C ASP A 239 -6.02 0.81 17.75
N THR A 240 -6.58 1.49 18.75
CA THR A 240 -6.65 1.02 20.13
C THR A 240 -8.07 1.10 20.68
N ASP A 241 -8.28 0.44 21.82
CA ASP A 241 -9.54 0.51 22.58
C ASP A 241 -9.84 1.94 23.09
N ALA A 242 -8.82 2.75 23.38
CA ALA A 242 -8.99 4.17 23.68
C ALA A 242 -9.51 4.95 22.46
N ASP A 243 -9.02 4.65 21.26
CA ASP A 243 -9.50 5.29 20.03
C ASP A 243 -10.93 4.89 19.70
N LEU A 244 -11.31 3.63 19.96
CA LEU A 244 -12.68 3.16 19.80
C LEU A 244 -13.62 3.93 20.73
N ARG A 245 -13.30 4.04 22.02
CA ARG A 245 -14.09 4.85 22.97
C ARG A 245 -14.22 6.29 22.50
N ARG A 246 -13.09 6.93 22.15
CA ARG A 246 -13.06 8.30 21.64
C ARG A 246 -13.98 8.47 20.42
N ALA A 247 -13.95 7.54 19.47
CA ALA A 247 -14.81 7.57 18.29
C ALA A 247 -16.30 7.40 18.65
N LEU A 248 -16.61 6.53 19.62
CA LEU A 248 -17.99 6.27 20.06
C LEU A 248 -18.59 7.39 20.92
N ASP A 249 -17.76 8.11 21.67
CA ASP A 249 -18.18 9.16 22.61
C ASP A 249 -18.16 10.56 21.96
N GLY A 250 -17.22 10.83 21.06
CA GLY A 250 -17.04 12.16 20.45
C GLY A 250 -17.91 12.37 19.21
N GLU A 251 -18.25 13.60 18.85
CA GLU A 251 -19.13 13.94 17.71
C GLU A 251 -18.44 13.88 16.33
N THR A 252 -17.17 13.48 16.26
CA THR A 252 -16.34 13.60 15.05
C THR A 252 -16.67 12.59 13.96
N ILE A 253 -17.27 11.44 14.31
CA ILE A 253 -17.70 10.41 13.35
C ILE A 253 -19.19 10.53 13.03
N GLY A 254 -19.54 10.25 11.77
CA GLY A 254 -20.93 10.31 11.31
C GLY A 254 -21.85 9.34 12.06
N GLY A 255 -23.10 9.75 12.31
CA GLY A 255 -24.06 8.98 13.12
C GLY A 255 -24.33 7.56 12.61
N GLU A 256 -24.28 7.35 11.30
CA GLU A 256 -24.47 6.03 10.68
C GLU A 256 -23.32 5.07 11.04
N LEU A 257 -22.06 5.49 10.88
CA LEU A 257 -20.90 4.70 11.26
C LEU A 257 -20.91 4.42 12.77
N ARG A 258 -21.18 5.44 13.59
CA ARG A 258 -21.29 5.27 15.05
C ARG A 258 -22.30 4.18 15.41
N SER A 259 -23.48 4.22 14.79
CA SER A 259 -24.55 3.25 15.04
C SER A 259 -24.11 1.83 14.68
N ARG A 260 -23.41 1.65 13.55
CA ARG A 260 -22.85 0.34 13.15
C ARG A 260 -21.77 -0.15 14.10
N LEU A 261 -20.83 0.71 14.50
CA LEU A 261 -19.80 0.35 15.48
C LEU A 261 -20.40 -0.06 16.83
N GLN A 262 -21.41 0.68 17.32
CA GLN A 262 -22.14 0.32 18.54
C GLN A 262 -22.93 -0.99 18.40
N ALA A 263 -23.54 -1.24 17.24
CA ALA A 263 -24.24 -2.50 16.98
C ALA A 263 -23.26 -3.68 16.97
N THR A 264 -22.12 -3.55 16.29
CA THR A 264 -21.05 -4.55 16.23
C THR A 264 -20.49 -4.86 17.61
N ALA A 265 -20.15 -3.83 18.40
CA ALA A 265 -19.67 -3.99 19.77
C ALA A 265 -20.67 -4.74 20.66
N ARG A 266 -21.98 -4.43 20.56
CA ARG A 266 -23.03 -5.11 21.31
C ARG A 266 -23.26 -6.55 20.86
N SER A 267 -23.20 -6.82 19.55
CA SER A 267 -23.45 -8.16 19.01
C SER A 267 -22.36 -9.14 19.42
N ILE A 268 -21.10 -8.73 19.35
CA ILE A 268 -19.96 -9.61 19.66
C ILE A 268 -19.72 -9.67 21.18
N GLY A 269 -19.91 -8.55 21.90
CA GLY A 269 -19.84 -8.55 23.36
C GLY A 269 -20.85 -9.47 24.04
N ARG A 270 -22.01 -9.73 23.40
CA ARG A 270 -22.99 -10.74 23.87
C ARG A 270 -22.62 -12.17 23.48
N ALA A 271 -21.89 -12.36 22.38
CA ALA A 271 -21.48 -13.69 21.90
C ALA A 271 -20.24 -14.23 22.66
N CYS A 272 -19.46 -13.35 23.29
CA CYS A 272 -18.30 -13.71 24.11
C CYS A 272 -18.57 -13.72 25.63
N ALA A 273 -19.82 -13.48 26.07
CA ALA A 273 -20.20 -13.67 27.46
C ALA A 273 -20.51 -15.17 27.70
N PRO A 274 -19.90 -15.80 28.73
CA PRO A 274 -20.05 -17.23 28.99
C PRO A 274 -21.47 -17.63 29.39
#